data_AF-A0A061J2Y3-F1
#
_entry.id   AF-A0A061J2Y3-F1
#
_cell.length_a   1.000
_cell.length_b   1.000
_cell.length_c   1.000
_cell.angle_alpha   90.00
_cell.angle_beta   90.00
_cell.angle_gamma   90.00
#
_symmetry.space_group_name_H-M   'P 1'
#
loop_
_entity.id
_entity.type
_entity.pdbx_description
1 polymer ?
#
loop_
_entity_poly.entity_id
_entity_poly.type
_entity_poly.pdbx_seq_one_letter_code
_entity_poly.pdbx_strand_id
1 'polypeptide(L)'
;MVRPQSASHAVKLGVDETQRPKRGGSAGARRAVFQDVSQDEWTFYSQRLKEVAAQQVMLEREFQQRSIANRRAIRKMHDENTHLRTIRAGTKDVTAAELEQLEQRKFVERRRLNRLTHQLEKLDKGIKEAEESRRLDNVSRSALPPESVSGNRSVVLRIQKLEKQLDKLLSEQKCINNIGDLYAQVLAEMKAEESGRESRVAVMENEIETRHRQYEKLVVMYHNAVADHQVAQTALEEFKNKFQRTRKLKDKALGERRQRAEQALKETQELELWEVKLQQEIEVEHERIEDAETERQTLLHRQKCSMSVIERLCSVRPDSNLQKAEPNDLLHTISGSPEDEERIRAYEESVRKMMRVTESSTVDELVTKFEVEHTARLQLQDQVRDEKDKLEQLSREVQRLKEVEAKERLCGVGQPLVTSYLRDELATCIEEAAAKRDKAMEGNKELQNIFAEFLRRVDVLAAAIVMYRPEVHVPPTTAENHQTNLRVIGQKILSLADEAVGHGSEMLSMDPTLVMVPTGNTRIALPPSRTASPVLDDGSNVLASGGVSELGVSSYGIVPSNKPLDILSSYCPSASSDEEVAKESDRGVALNDNEEPLTRAQIKRLAAVVVRREARLRQHEKRSQGGG
;
A
#
# COMPACT_ATOMS: atom_id res chain seq x y z
N MET A 1 -4.52 -109.05 -9.99
CA MET A 1 -3.08 -108.95 -10.32
C MET A 1 -2.53 -107.65 -9.74
N VAL A 2 -1.50 -107.81 -8.91
CA VAL A 2 -0.46 -106.87 -8.43
C VAL A 2 -0.88 -105.52 -7.81
N ARG A 3 -0.55 -105.43 -6.51
CA ARG A 3 -0.61 -104.30 -5.55
C ARG A 3 0.68 -103.46 -5.64
N PRO A 4 0.68 -102.19 -5.20
CA PRO A 4 1.57 -101.81 -4.08
C PRO A 4 0.85 -100.84 -3.10
N GLN A 5 0.77 -101.04 -1.77
CA GLN A 5 1.77 -100.91 -0.68
C GLN A 5 2.56 -99.57 -0.73
N SER A 6 2.12 -98.52 -0.03
CA SER A 6 2.39 -98.15 1.39
C SER A 6 3.82 -97.69 1.69
N ALA A 7 3.98 -96.43 2.13
CA ALA A 7 5.15 -95.97 2.89
C ALA A 7 4.75 -94.86 3.86
N SER A 8 4.84 -95.20 5.15
CA SER A 8 4.77 -94.38 6.34
C SER A 8 6.17 -93.88 6.70
N HIS A 9 6.34 -92.61 7.06
CA HIS A 9 7.50 -92.16 7.82
C HIS A 9 7.05 -91.27 8.98
N ALA A 10 7.03 -91.87 10.17
CA ALA A 10 7.13 -91.20 11.44
C ALA A 10 8.61 -90.88 11.68
N VAL A 11 8.91 -89.65 12.13
CA VAL A 11 10.22 -89.29 12.66
C VAL A 11 10.03 -88.83 14.10
N LYS A 12 10.45 -89.71 15.02
CA LYS A 12 10.76 -89.42 16.42
C LYS A 12 12.14 -88.79 16.48
N LEU A 13 12.28 -87.66 17.16
CA LEU A 13 13.49 -87.15 17.80
C LEU A 13 12.99 -86.49 19.09
N GLY A 14 13.33 -86.90 20.31
CA GLY A 14 14.66 -87.25 20.78
C GLY A 14 15.06 -86.12 21.74
N VAL A 15 14.76 -86.30 23.03
CA VAL A 15 15.19 -85.43 24.13
C VAL A 15 16.69 -85.62 24.30
N ASP A 16 17.47 -84.55 24.34
CA ASP A 16 18.72 -84.52 25.08
C ASP A 16 19.01 -83.12 25.63
N GLU A 17 19.29 -83.09 26.92
CA GLU A 17 19.68 -81.93 27.72
C GLU A 17 21.08 -81.47 27.33
N THR A 18 21.33 -80.16 27.29
CA THR A 18 22.64 -79.63 27.69
C THR A 18 22.55 -78.17 28.12
N GLN A 19 23.48 -77.86 29.00
CA GLN A 19 23.43 -76.83 30.03
C GLN A 19 23.76 -75.42 29.52
N ARG A 20 23.34 -74.43 30.32
CA ARG A 20 23.66 -72.99 30.27
C ARG A 20 25.16 -72.69 30.03
N PRO A 21 25.46 -71.43 29.65
CA PRO A 21 26.14 -70.60 30.65
C PRO A 21 25.47 -69.24 30.91
N LYS A 22 25.73 -68.75 32.13
CA LYS A 22 25.36 -67.45 32.70
C LYS A 22 26.36 -66.35 32.32
N ARG A 23 25.91 -65.09 32.48
CA ARG A 23 26.60 -63.78 32.65
C ARG A 23 26.28 -62.84 31.48
N GLY A 24 26.00 -61.55 31.63
CA GLY A 24 25.85 -60.59 32.73
C GLY A 24 25.02 -59.43 32.13
N GLY A 25 24.24 -58.66 32.88
CA GLY A 25 24.77 -57.55 33.66
C GLY A 25 25.04 -56.32 32.77
N SER A 26 24.29 -55.25 33.03
CA SER A 26 24.65 -53.84 32.85
C SER A 26 23.96 -53.04 31.73
N ALA A 27 23.51 -51.87 32.17
CA ALA A 27 22.80 -50.82 31.48
C ALA A 27 23.56 -50.19 30.31
N GLY A 28 22.78 -49.75 29.32
CA GLY A 28 22.76 -48.37 28.84
C GLY A 28 24.08 -47.72 28.45
N ALA A 29 24.42 -47.77 27.16
CA ALA A 29 25.07 -46.67 26.46
C ALA A 29 24.83 -46.77 24.95
N ARG A 30 24.57 -45.62 24.34
CA ARG A 30 24.17 -45.40 22.95
C ARG A 30 25.29 -45.78 21.97
N ARG A 31 24.97 -46.49 20.88
CA ARG A 31 25.59 -46.30 19.56
C ARG A 31 24.81 -47.05 18.49
N ALA A 32 24.39 -46.30 17.47
CA ALA A 32 23.90 -46.85 16.21
C ALA A 32 25.05 -47.59 15.51
N VAL A 33 24.87 -48.89 15.27
CA VAL A 33 25.68 -49.68 14.35
C VAL A 33 24.68 -50.55 13.59
N PHE A 34 24.57 -50.31 12.28
CA PHE A 34 23.98 -51.25 11.34
C PHE A 34 24.68 -52.59 11.55
N GLN A 35 23.96 -53.56 12.12
CA GLN A 35 24.45 -54.90 12.34
C GLN A 35 23.92 -55.79 11.22
N ASP A 36 24.86 -56.45 10.55
CA ASP A 36 24.66 -57.45 9.51
C ASP A 36 23.46 -58.36 9.80
N VAL A 37 22.54 -58.42 8.84
CA VAL A 37 21.50 -59.45 8.80
C VAL A 37 22.24 -60.80 8.72
N SER A 38 22.17 -61.58 9.80
CA SER A 38 22.74 -62.92 9.85
C SER A 38 22.31 -63.71 8.61
N GLN A 39 23.28 -64.30 7.89
CA GLN A 39 23.05 -65.05 6.64
C GLN A 39 21.91 -66.09 6.74
N ASP A 40 21.61 -66.56 7.94
CA ASP A 40 20.51 -67.48 8.25
C ASP A 40 19.10 -66.89 8.04
N GLU A 41 18.89 -65.60 8.31
CA GLU A 41 17.59 -64.96 8.06
C GLU A 41 17.37 -64.73 6.55
N TRP A 42 18.44 -64.35 5.85
CA TRP A 42 18.39 -64.19 4.40
C TRP A 42 18.09 -65.51 3.67
N THR A 43 18.69 -66.62 4.10
CA THR A 43 18.39 -67.94 3.53
C THR A 43 16.97 -68.40 3.85
N PHE A 44 16.46 -68.12 5.05
CA PHE A 44 15.06 -68.38 5.41
C PHE A 44 14.07 -67.60 4.53
N TYR A 45 14.25 -66.29 4.36
CA TYR A 45 13.39 -65.49 3.48
C TYR A 45 13.51 -65.89 2.02
N SER A 46 14.72 -66.24 1.55
CA SER A 46 14.93 -66.77 0.19
C SER A 46 14.20 -68.10 -0.04
N GLN A 47 14.23 -69.00 0.94
CA GLN A 47 13.51 -70.27 0.88
C GLN A 47 11.99 -70.04 0.90
N ARG A 48 11.51 -69.13 1.74
CA ARG A 48 10.08 -68.77 1.81
C ARG A 48 9.58 -68.15 0.51
N LEU A 49 10.37 -67.29 -0.13
CA LEU A 49 10.07 -66.74 -1.45
C LEU A 49 9.99 -67.82 -2.52
N LYS A 50 10.88 -68.82 -2.51
CA LYS A 50 10.83 -69.97 -3.43
C LYS A 50 9.56 -70.82 -3.22
N GLU A 51 9.15 -71.04 -1.98
CA GLU A 51 7.91 -71.76 -1.66
C GLU A 51 6.67 -71.01 -2.18
N VAL A 52 6.60 -69.70 -1.95
CA VAL A 52 5.49 -68.86 -2.43
C VAL A 52 5.45 -68.83 -3.96
N ALA A 53 6.61 -68.70 -4.61
CA ALA A 53 6.72 -68.77 -6.07
C ALA A 53 6.24 -70.13 -6.61
N ALA A 54 6.59 -71.24 -5.95
CA ALA A 54 6.14 -72.58 -6.33
C ALA A 54 4.61 -72.74 -6.18
N GLN A 55 4.03 -72.22 -5.11
CA GLN A 55 2.58 -72.22 -4.91
C GLN A 55 1.85 -71.40 -5.98
N GLN A 56 2.41 -70.25 -6.37
CA GLN A 56 1.85 -69.41 -7.42
C GLN A 56 1.86 -70.13 -8.78
N VAL A 57 2.95 -70.81 -9.13
CA VAL A 57 3.04 -71.62 -10.37
C VAL A 57 2.04 -72.78 -10.37
N MET A 58 1.81 -73.43 -9.23
CA MET A 58 0.81 -74.49 -9.11
C MET A 58 -0.62 -73.97 -9.32
N LEU A 59 -0.97 -72.85 -8.69
CA LEU A 59 -2.27 -72.21 -8.85
C LEU A 59 -2.49 -71.72 -10.29
N GLU A 60 -1.46 -71.19 -10.93
CA GLU A 60 -1.53 -70.76 -12.33
C GLU A 60 -1.77 -71.94 -13.28
N ARG A 61 -1.09 -73.07 -13.05
CA ARG A 61 -1.34 -74.31 -13.81
C ARG A 61 -2.76 -74.83 -13.62
N GLU A 62 -3.29 -74.85 -12.40
CA GLU A 62 -4.67 -75.25 -12.13
C GLU A 62 -5.67 -74.32 -12.82
N PHE A 63 -5.43 -73.00 -12.77
CA PHE A 63 -6.27 -72.02 -13.45
C PHE A 63 -6.25 -72.21 -14.97
N GLN A 64 -5.07 -72.43 -15.56
CA GLN A 64 -4.94 -72.74 -16.99
C GLN A 64 -5.65 -74.04 -17.38
N GLN A 65 -5.52 -75.10 -16.57
CA GLN A 65 -6.23 -76.36 -16.80
C GLN A 65 -7.76 -76.18 -16.75
N ARG A 66 -8.27 -75.46 -15.76
CA ARG A 66 -9.71 -75.14 -15.66
C ARG A 66 -10.17 -74.28 -16.83
N SER A 67 -9.37 -73.31 -17.27
CA SER A 67 -9.66 -72.48 -18.43
C SER A 67 -9.73 -73.31 -19.73
N ILE A 68 -8.79 -74.23 -19.94
CA ILE A 68 -8.81 -75.16 -21.08
C ILE A 68 -10.04 -76.08 -21.02
N ALA A 69 -10.37 -76.62 -19.85
CA ALA A 69 -11.56 -77.46 -19.66
C ALA A 69 -12.86 -76.69 -19.96
N ASN A 70 -12.99 -75.45 -19.48
CA ASN A 70 -14.12 -74.59 -19.79
C ASN A 70 -14.20 -74.24 -21.29
N ARG A 71 -13.09 -73.90 -21.93
CA ARG A 71 -13.07 -73.65 -23.38
C ARG A 71 -13.52 -74.88 -24.17
N ARG A 72 -13.12 -76.10 -23.76
CA ARG A 72 -13.60 -77.35 -24.37
C ARG A 72 -15.09 -77.57 -24.15
N ALA A 73 -15.60 -77.31 -22.95
CA ALA A 73 -17.02 -77.42 -22.65
C ALA A 73 -17.87 -76.43 -23.47
N ILE A 74 -17.41 -75.18 -23.60
CA ILE A 74 -18.07 -74.14 -24.41
C ILE A 74 -18.11 -74.55 -25.89
N ARG A 75 -17.00 -75.07 -26.44
CA ARG A 75 -16.99 -75.60 -27.82
C ARG A 75 -17.99 -76.73 -28.00
N LYS A 76 -18.01 -77.70 -27.08
CA LYS A 76 -18.98 -78.80 -27.11
C LYS A 76 -20.42 -78.30 -27.08
N MET A 77 -20.73 -77.32 -26.22
CA MET A 77 -22.06 -76.69 -26.19
C MET A 77 -22.37 -75.92 -27.48
N HIS A 78 -21.39 -75.25 -28.10
CA HIS A 78 -21.56 -74.59 -29.38
C HIS A 78 -21.80 -75.58 -30.53
N ASP A 79 -21.07 -76.69 -30.57
CA ASP A 79 -21.27 -77.76 -31.54
C ASP A 79 -22.67 -78.37 -31.38
N GLU A 80 -23.10 -78.61 -30.14
CA GLU A 80 -24.46 -79.08 -29.82
C GLU A 80 -25.53 -78.04 -30.21
N ASN A 81 -25.32 -76.75 -29.93
CA ASN A 81 -26.26 -75.68 -30.28
C ASN A 81 -26.33 -75.48 -31.79
N THR A 82 -25.19 -75.61 -32.49
CA THR A 82 -25.13 -75.58 -33.96
C THR A 82 -25.87 -76.78 -34.54
N HIS A 83 -25.65 -77.98 -34.00
CA HIS A 83 -26.38 -79.18 -34.40
C HIS A 83 -27.90 -79.04 -34.16
N LEU A 84 -28.31 -78.53 -32.99
CA LEU A 84 -29.72 -78.23 -32.69
C LEU A 84 -30.32 -77.16 -33.62
N ARG A 85 -29.53 -76.16 -34.02
CA ARG A 85 -29.95 -75.15 -35.01
C ARG A 85 -30.07 -75.74 -36.41
N THR A 86 -29.18 -76.65 -36.81
CA THR A 86 -29.28 -77.40 -38.07
C THR A 86 -30.53 -78.27 -38.07
N ILE A 87 -30.85 -78.93 -36.95
CA ILE A 87 -32.10 -79.69 -36.76
C ILE A 87 -33.32 -78.76 -36.83
N ARG A 88 -33.27 -77.54 -36.26
CA ARG A 88 -34.38 -76.57 -36.38
C ARG A 88 -34.54 -75.97 -37.78
N ALA A 89 -33.43 -75.78 -38.51
CA ALA A 89 -33.43 -75.14 -39.82
C ALA A 89 -33.76 -76.12 -40.96
N GLY A 90 -33.53 -77.42 -40.78
CA GLY A 90 -34.05 -78.46 -41.66
C GLY A 90 -35.42 -78.94 -41.17
N THR A 91 -36.47 -78.82 -41.98
CA THR A 91 -37.78 -79.48 -41.76
C THR A 91 -37.68 -80.99 -42.00
N LYS A 92 -36.69 -81.65 -41.38
CA LYS A 92 -36.59 -83.10 -41.32
C LYS A 92 -36.91 -83.52 -39.90
N ASP A 93 -37.92 -84.36 -39.75
CA ASP A 93 -38.25 -84.99 -38.48
C ASP A 93 -37.00 -85.63 -37.89
N VAL A 94 -36.81 -85.47 -36.57
CA VAL A 94 -35.71 -86.05 -35.80
C VAL A 94 -35.55 -87.52 -36.21
N THR A 95 -34.41 -87.85 -36.80
CA THR A 95 -34.21 -89.22 -37.29
C THR A 95 -34.17 -90.17 -36.08
N ALA A 96 -34.73 -91.37 -36.21
CA ALA A 96 -34.79 -92.33 -35.09
C ALA A 96 -33.41 -92.58 -34.44
N ALA A 97 -32.33 -92.46 -35.22
CA ALA A 97 -30.94 -92.56 -34.76
C ALA A 97 -30.52 -91.40 -33.83
N GLU A 98 -30.99 -90.17 -34.06
CA GLU A 98 -30.72 -89.02 -33.18
C GLU A 98 -31.48 -89.16 -31.85
N LEU A 99 -32.70 -89.70 -31.91
CA LEU A 99 -33.51 -89.99 -30.72
C LEU A 99 -32.86 -91.10 -29.88
N GLU A 100 -32.38 -92.17 -30.52
CA GLU A 100 -31.62 -93.25 -29.87
C GLU A 100 -30.30 -92.72 -29.28
N GLN A 101 -29.60 -91.82 -29.97
CA GLN A 101 -28.37 -91.21 -29.46
C GLN A 101 -28.64 -90.33 -28.22
N LEU A 102 -29.76 -89.60 -28.18
CA LEU A 102 -30.18 -88.85 -27.00
C LEU A 102 -30.58 -89.78 -25.85
N GLU A 103 -31.24 -90.91 -26.13
CA GLU A 103 -31.56 -91.92 -25.12
C GLU A 103 -30.30 -92.57 -24.53
N GLN A 104 -29.31 -92.89 -25.36
CA GLN A 104 -28.01 -93.39 -24.91
C GLN A 104 -27.28 -92.36 -24.04
N ARG A 105 -27.27 -91.08 -24.44
CA ARG A 105 -26.69 -90.00 -23.61
C ARG A 105 -27.43 -89.84 -22.29
N LYS A 106 -28.77 -89.88 -22.31
CA LYS A 106 -29.62 -89.85 -21.11
C LYS A 106 -29.31 -91.03 -20.18
N PHE A 107 -29.08 -92.23 -20.72
CA PHE A 107 -28.72 -93.40 -19.93
C PHE A 107 -27.33 -93.25 -19.29
N VAL A 108 -26.33 -92.78 -20.04
CA VAL A 108 -24.97 -92.54 -19.52
C VAL A 108 -24.99 -91.48 -18.41
N GLU A 109 -25.71 -90.37 -18.60
CA GLU A 109 -25.82 -89.33 -17.59
C GLU A 109 -26.61 -89.81 -16.35
N ARG A 110 -27.67 -90.61 -16.50
CA ARG A 110 -28.35 -91.26 -15.37
C ARG A 110 -27.40 -92.17 -14.58
N ARG A 111 -26.57 -92.95 -15.27
CA ARG A 111 -25.58 -93.82 -14.62
C ARG A 111 -24.50 -93.01 -13.89
N ARG A 112 -24.07 -91.89 -14.47
CA ARG A 112 -23.14 -90.95 -13.84
C ARG A 112 -23.75 -90.29 -12.61
N LEU A 113 -25.00 -89.85 -12.71
CA LEU A 113 -25.76 -89.27 -11.60
C LEU A 113 -25.83 -90.27 -10.44
N ASN A 114 -26.26 -91.51 -10.68
CA ASN A 114 -26.35 -92.53 -9.64
C ASN A 114 -24.99 -92.82 -8.97
N ARG A 115 -23.88 -92.80 -9.72
CA ARG A 115 -22.53 -92.93 -9.13
C ARG A 115 -22.17 -91.75 -8.23
N LEU A 116 -22.47 -90.53 -8.66
CA LEU A 116 -22.22 -89.33 -7.87
C LEU A 116 -23.10 -89.29 -6.61
N THR A 117 -24.38 -89.65 -6.72
CA THR A 117 -25.29 -89.76 -5.58
C THR A 117 -24.76 -90.73 -4.54
N HIS A 118 -24.31 -91.93 -4.96
CA HIS A 118 -23.70 -92.89 -4.04
C HIS A 118 -22.38 -92.37 -3.42
N GLN A 119 -21.57 -91.62 -4.17
CA GLN A 119 -20.35 -91.01 -3.62
C GLN A 119 -20.68 -89.94 -2.57
N LEU A 120 -21.69 -89.10 -2.82
CA LEU A 120 -22.16 -88.11 -1.86
C LEU A 120 -22.73 -88.79 -0.61
N GLU A 121 -23.56 -89.82 -0.75
CA GLU A 121 -24.08 -90.59 0.40
C GLU A 121 -22.95 -91.23 1.21
N LYS A 122 -21.90 -91.74 0.56
CA LYS A 122 -20.73 -92.29 1.25
C LYS A 122 -19.95 -91.22 2.01
N LEU A 123 -19.75 -90.05 1.41
CA LEU A 123 -19.11 -88.91 2.08
C LEU A 123 -19.95 -88.40 3.26
N ASP A 124 -21.26 -88.32 3.09
CA ASP A 124 -22.19 -87.86 4.12
C ASP A 124 -22.22 -88.82 5.31
N LYS A 125 -22.17 -90.13 5.06
CA LYS A 125 -21.96 -91.14 6.13
C LYS A 125 -20.62 -90.96 6.84
N GLY A 126 -19.53 -90.77 6.09
CA GLY A 126 -18.21 -90.53 6.68
C GLY A 126 -18.12 -89.24 7.50
N ILE A 127 -18.83 -88.19 7.10
CA ILE A 127 -18.95 -86.94 7.88
C ILE A 127 -19.70 -87.21 9.18
N LYS A 128 -20.84 -87.92 9.13
CA LYS A 128 -21.61 -88.27 10.33
C LYS A 128 -20.80 -89.12 11.31
N GLU A 129 -20.08 -90.13 10.83
CA GLU A 129 -19.19 -90.96 11.66
C GLU A 129 -18.05 -90.14 12.29
N ALA A 130 -17.47 -89.19 11.55
CA ALA A 130 -16.44 -88.30 12.07
C ALA A 130 -16.99 -87.30 13.10
N GLU A 131 -18.21 -86.79 12.90
CA GLU A 131 -18.89 -85.93 13.86
C GLU A 131 -19.26 -86.67 15.14
N GLU A 132 -19.75 -87.91 15.04
CA GLU A 132 -20.03 -88.78 16.18
C GLU A 132 -18.75 -89.11 16.95
N SER A 133 -17.63 -89.39 16.25
CA SER A 133 -16.32 -89.57 16.86
C SER A 133 -15.85 -88.31 17.61
N ARG A 134 -16.04 -87.11 17.03
CA ARG A 134 -15.74 -85.83 17.71
C ARG A 134 -16.64 -85.59 18.92
N ARG A 135 -17.91 -86.00 18.87
CA ARG A 135 -18.83 -85.90 20.02
C ARG A 135 -18.37 -86.80 21.15
N LEU A 136 -17.98 -88.05 20.86
CA LEU A 136 -17.44 -88.98 21.86
C LEU A 136 -16.10 -88.49 22.47
N ASP A 137 -15.21 -87.91 21.65
CA ASP A 137 -13.97 -87.28 22.13
C ASP A 137 -14.23 -86.04 23.01
N ASN A 138 -15.23 -85.23 22.66
CA ASN A 138 -15.61 -84.06 23.46
C ASN A 138 -16.26 -84.46 24.80
N VAL A 139 -17.06 -85.53 24.83
CA VAL A 139 -17.60 -86.09 26.09
C VAL A 139 -16.46 -86.62 26.97
N SER A 140 -15.47 -87.29 26.37
CA SER A 140 -14.27 -87.78 27.08
C SER A 140 -13.38 -86.65 27.61
N ARG A 141 -13.32 -85.50 26.95
CA ARG A 141 -12.62 -84.29 27.44
C ARG A 141 -13.40 -83.51 28.50
N SER A 142 -14.72 -83.66 28.58
CA SER A 142 -15.55 -82.97 29.59
C SER A 142 -15.47 -83.60 31.00
N ALA A 143 -14.92 -84.82 31.12
CA ALA A 143 -14.81 -85.57 32.37
C ALA A 143 -13.42 -85.51 33.04
N LEU A 144 -12.51 -84.65 32.56
CA LEU A 144 -11.22 -84.40 33.21
C LEU A 144 -11.29 -83.12 34.06
N PRO A 145 -10.84 -83.14 35.33
CA PRO A 145 -10.85 -81.96 36.19
C PRO A 145 -9.91 -80.86 35.63
N PRO A 146 -10.19 -79.58 35.91
CA PRO A 146 -9.62 -78.41 35.20
C PRO A 146 -8.16 -78.09 35.58
N GLU A 147 -7.38 -79.07 36.02
CA GLU A 147 -5.99 -78.85 36.47
C GLU A 147 -4.95 -78.98 35.34
N SER A 148 -5.29 -79.61 34.21
CA SER A 148 -4.40 -79.69 33.04
C SER A 148 -4.35 -78.40 32.19
N VAL A 149 -5.11 -77.36 32.56
CA VAL A 149 -5.08 -76.02 31.92
C VAL A 149 -4.22 -75.02 32.73
N SER A 150 -3.54 -75.48 33.79
CA SER A 150 -2.65 -74.64 34.62
C SER A 150 -1.54 -73.94 33.81
N GLY A 151 -1.01 -74.58 32.77
CA GLY A 151 -0.05 -73.97 31.84
C GLY A 151 -0.60 -72.80 31.02
N ASN A 152 -1.92 -72.75 30.79
CA ASN A 152 -2.54 -71.69 29.99
C ASN A 152 -2.82 -70.43 30.81
N ARG A 153 -2.93 -70.52 32.14
CA ARG A 153 -3.19 -69.33 33.00
C ARG A 153 -2.03 -68.34 32.98
N SER A 154 -0.79 -68.83 32.98
CA SER A 154 0.41 -67.97 32.88
C SER A 154 0.52 -67.29 31.52
N VAL A 155 0.16 -68.00 30.44
CA VAL A 155 0.09 -67.45 29.08
C VAL A 155 -1.02 -66.40 28.98
N VAL A 156 -2.20 -66.66 29.52
CA VAL A 156 -3.32 -65.69 29.54
C VAL A 156 -2.95 -64.43 30.32
N LEU A 157 -2.34 -64.54 31.51
CA LEU A 157 -1.87 -63.37 32.27
C LEU A 157 -0.79 -62.59 31.52
N ARG A 158 0.09 -63.27 30.78
CA ARG A 158 1.09 -62.63 29.93
C ARG A 158 0.43 -61.88 28.76
N ILE A 159 -0.55 -62.49 28.10
CA ILE A 159 -1.33 -61.86 27.02
C ILE A 159 -2.03 -60.62 27.56
N GLN A 160 -2.76 -60.72 28.68
CA GLN A 160 -3.42 -59.56 29.32
C GLN A 160 -2.43 -58.44 29.68
N LYS A 161 -1.23 -58.79 30.16
CA LYS A 161 -0.19 -57.80 30.44
C LYS A 161 0.29 -57.10 29.17
N LEU A 162 0.46 -57.84 28.07
CA LEU A 162 0.86 -57.29 26.78
C LEU A 162 -0.25 -56.44 26.16
N GLU A 163 -1.51 -56.85 26.26
CA GLU A 163 -2.68 -56.08 25.84
C GLU A 163 -2.76 -54.75 26.60
N LYS A 164 -2.64 -54.79 27.92
CA LYS A 164 -2.61 -53.55 28.74
C LYS A 164 -1.43 -52.65 28.39
N GLN A 165 -0.28 -53.21 28.02
CA GLN A 165 0.87 -52.43 27.55
C GLN A 165 0.61 -51.83 26.16
N LEU A 166 -0.02 -52.57 25.26
CA LEU A 166 -0.41 -52.10 23.94
C LEU A 166 -1.44 -50.97 24.03
N ASP A 167 -2.47 -51.11 24.85
CA ASP A 167 -3.48 -50.07 25.08
C ASP A 167 -2.83 -48.79 25.62
N LYS A 168 -1.87 -48.93 26.55
CA LYS A 168 -1.10 -47.80 27.06
C LYS A 168 -0.31 -47.13 25.93
N LEU A 169 0.43 -47.87 25.12
CA LEU A 169 1.18 -47.33 23.99
C LEU A 169 0.28 -46.65 22.95
N LEU A 170 -0.89 -47.23 22.65
CA LEU A 170 -1.87 -46.63 21.73
C LEU A 170 -2.44 -45.33 22.30
N SER A 171 -2.70 -45.26 23.62
CA SER A 171 -3.15 -44.03 24.28
C SER A 171 -2.07 -42.94 24.28
N GLU A 172 -0.80 -43.32 24.48
CA GLU A 172 0.35 -42.41 24.39
C GLU A 172 0.53 -41.92 22.94
N GLN A 173 0.43 -42.80 21.95
CA GLN A 173 0.48 -42.44 20.54
C GLN A 173 -0.64 -41.47 20.15
N LYS A 174 -1.86 -41.70 20.63
CA LYS A 174 -2.98 -40.76 20.42
C LYS A 174 -2.70 -39.40 21.04
N CYS A 175 -2.13 -39.36 22.25
CA CYS A 175 -1.72 -38.11 22.89
C CYS A 175 -0.64 -37.38 22.08
N ILE A 176 0.37 -38.10 21.58
CA ILE A 176 1.44 -37.54 20.73
C ILE A 176 0.85 -36.98 19.43
N ASN A 177 -0.09 -37.69 18.79
CA ASN A 177 -0.75 -37.22 17.57
C ASN A 177 -1.53 -35.93 17.85
N ASN A 178 -2.31 -35.88 18.93
CA ASN A 178 -3.05 -34.67 19.32
C ASN A 178 -2.10 -33.48 19.58
N ILE A 179 -0.94 -33.73 20.21
CA ILE A 179 0.09 -32.70 20.42
C ILE A 179 0.68 -32.26 19.07
N GLY A 180 0.93 -33.20 18.15
CA GLY A 180 1.38 -32.92 16.78
C GLY A 180 0.40 -32.04 16.01
N ASP A 181 -0.89 -32.34 16.09
CA ASP A 181 -1.96 -31.55 15.46
C ASP A 181 -2.02 -30.14 16.04
N LEU A 182 -1.87 -30.00 17.37
CA LEU A 182 -1.84 -28.70 18.05
C LEU A 182 -0.65 -27.85 17.60
N TYR A 183 0.55 -28.44 17.50
CA TYR A 183 1.72 -27.72 16.97
C TYR A 183 1.55 -27.36 15.49
N ALA A 184 0.93 -28.22 14.69
CA ALA A 184 0.64 -27.92 13.29
C ALA A 184 -0.34 -26.73 13.16
N GLN A 185 -1.35 -26.65 14.03
CA GLN A 185 -2.26 -25.51 14.10
C GLN A 185 -1.54 -24.23 14.50
N VAL A 186 -0.73 -24.25 15.55
CA VAL A 186 0.06 -23.07 15.99
C VAL A 186 1.01 -22.60 14.90
N LEU A 187 1.65 -23.51 14.17
CA LEU A 187 2.50 -23.15 13.03
C LEU A 187 1.71 -22.52 11.88
N ALA A 188 0.48 -22.97 11.63
CA ALA A 188 -0.39 -22.36 10.63
C ALA A 188 -0.83 -20.94 11.05
N GLU A 189 -1.19 -20.75 12.32
CA GLU A 189 -1.52 -19.44 12.88
C GLU A 189 -0.33 -18.48 12.82
N MET A 190 0.87 -18.93 13.20
CA MET A 190 2.09 -18.12 13.09
C MET A 190 2.40 -17.68 11.65
N LYS A 191 2.19 -18.55 10.66
CA LYS A 191 2.37 -18.20 9.23
C LYS A 191 1.31 -17.21 8.75
N ALA A 192 0.07 -17.36 9.19
CA ALA A 192 -0.98 -16.39 8.90
C ALA A 192 -0.65 -15.03 9.53
N GLU A 193 -0.15 -15.01 10.78
CA GLU A 193 0.31 -13.77 11.41
C GLU A 193 1.51 -13.14 10.71
N GLU A 194 2.46 -13.95 10.23
CA GLU A 194 3.64 -13.51 9.47
C GLU A 194 3.22 -12.80 8.18
N SER A 195 2.38 -13.43 7.35
CA SER A 195 1.84 -12.79 6.14
C SER A 195 1.04 -11.51 6.45
N GLY A 196 0.33 -11.47 7.58
CA GLY A 196 -0.34 -10.28 8.07
C GLY A 196 0.62 -9.17 8.51
N ARG A 197 1.75 -9.51 9.14
CA ARG A 197 2.81 -8.55 9.49
C ARG A 197 3.48 -7.99 8.24
N GLU A 198 3.84 -8.84 7.29
CA GLU A 198 4.45 -8.44 6.01
C GLU A 198 3.54 -7.45 5.26
N SER A 199 2.25 -7.75 5.18
CA SER A 199 1.26 -6.85 4.56
C SER A 199 1.23 -5.47 5.23
N ARG A 200 1.28 -5.42 6.57
CA ARG A 200 1.32 -4.15 7.31
C ARG A 200 2.63 -3.39 7.09
N VAL A 201 3.76 -4.09 7.02
CA VAL A 201 5.06 -3.49 6.72
C VAL A 201 5.05 -2.87 5.32
N ALA A 202 4.56 -3.59 4.31
CA ALA A 202 4.45 -3.08 2.95
C ALA A 202 3.55 -1.83 2.85
N VAL A 203 2.46 -1.76 3.63
CA VAL A 203 1.62 -0.54 3.69
C VAL A 203 2.39 0.63 4.31
N MET A 204 3.12 0.40 5.42
CA MET A 204 3.93 1.45 6.05
C MET A 204 5.06 1.94 5.14
N GLU A 205 5.72 1.06 4.40
CA GLU A 205 6.76 1.42 3.42
C GLU A 205 6.18 2.31 2.32
N ASN A 206 5.04 1.94 1.75
CA ASN A 206 4.35 2.77 0.74
C ASN A 206 3.93 4.14 1.29
N GLU A 207 3.49 4.23 2.55
CA GLU A 207 3.20 5.52 3.20
C GLU A 207 4.45 6.39 3.36
N ILE A 208 5.58 5.79 3.78
CA ILE A 208 6.86 6.47 3.93
C ILE A 208 7.32 7.02 2.58
N GLU A 209 7.26 6.22 1.52
CA GLU A 209 7.60 6.66 0.16
C GLU A 209 6.70 7.82 -0.29
N THR A 210 5.40 7.73 -0.02
CA THR A 210 4.45 8.78 -0.39
C THR A 210 4.77 10.08 0.35
N ARG A 211 5.09 10.01 1.65
CA ARG A 211 5.54 11.16 2.42
C ARG A 211 6.86 11.70 1.88
N HIS A 212 7.80 10.85 1.50
CA HIS A 212 9.08 11.26 0.91
C HIS A 212 8.85 12.09 -0.37
N ARG A 213 8.02 11.60 -1.29
CA ARG A 213 7.64 12.33 -2.52
C ARG A 213 6.97 13.67 -2.21
N GLN A 214 6.13 13.73 -1.17
CA GLN A 214 5.50 14.97 -0.73
C GLN A 214 6.52 15.97 -0.15
N TYR A 215 7.49 15.49 0.64
CA TYR A 215 8.58 16.32 1.16
C TYR A 215 9.46 16.85 0.03
N GLU A 216 9.83 16.03 -0.95
CA GLU A 216 10.58 16.47 -2.13
C GLU A 216 9.83 17.60 -2.88
N LYS A 217 8.52 17.42 -3.09
CA LYS A 217 7.68 18.46 -3.71
C LYS A 217 7.66 19.75 -2.88
N LEU A 218 7.56 19.64 -1.55
CA LEU A 218 7.59 20.79 -0.65
C LEU A 218 8.94 21.51 -0.71
N VAL A 219 10.04 20.78 -0.76
CA VAL A 219 11.38 21.33 -0.91
C VAL A 219 11.52 22.08 -2.24
N VAL A 220 11.02 21.54 -3.35
CA VAL A 220 11.01 22.24 -4.65
C VAL A 220 10.19 23.53 -4.57
N MET A 221 8.98 23.48 -3.99
CA MET A 221 8.15 24.68 -3.81
C MET A 221 8.85 25.74 -2.95
N TYR A 222 9.56 25.33 -1.90
CA TYR A 222 10.35 26.25 -1.07
C TYR A 222 11.47 26.92 -1.86
N HIS A 223 12.25 26.15 -2.64
CA HIS A 223 13.31 26.72 -3.48
C HIS A 223 12.74 27.70 -4.52
N ASN A 224 11.61 27.38 -5.14
CA ASN A 224 10.92 28.28 -6.07
C ASN A 224 10.48 29.56 -5.36
N ALA A 225 9.86 29.46 -4.18
CA ALA A 225 9.44 30.63 -3.41
C ALA A 225 10.64 31.51 -2.99
N VAL A 226 11.78 30.91 -2.65
CA VAL A 226 13.02 31.64 -2.34
C VAL A 226 13.56 32.34 -3.59
N ALA A 227 13.58 31.66 -4.74
CA ALA A 227 14.01 32.26 -6.00
C ALA A 227 13.11 33.44 -6.41
N ASP A 228 11.79 33.27 -6.33
CA ASP A 228 10.81 34.33 -6.61
C ASP A 228 10.99 35.52 -5.65
N HIS A 229 11.23 35.23 -4.36
CA HIS A 229 11.53 36.27 -3.38
C HIS A 229 12.80 37.05 -3.72
N GLN A 230 13.86 36.37 -4.13
CA GLN A 230 15.10 37.01 -4.57
C GLN A 230 14.87 37.89 -5.81
N VAL A 231 14.11 37.41 -6.80
CA VAL A 231 13.73 38.21 -7.98
C VAL A 231 12.91 39.44 -7.58
N ALA A 232 11.98 39.31 -6.63
CA ALA A 232 11.22 40.45 -6.12
C ALA A 232 12.10 41.46 -5.38
N GLN A 233 13.08 40.99 -4.59
CA GLN A 233 14.04 41.86 -3.91
C GLN A 233 14.92 42.64 -4.90
N THR A 234 15.47 41.97 -5.91
CA THR A 234 16.30 42.63 -6.93
C THR A 234 15.48 43.65 -7.73
N ALA A 235 14.25 43.30 -8.14
CA ALA A 235 13.35 44.23 -8.81
C ALA A 235 13.01 45.46 -7.95
N LEU A 236 12.80 45.27 -6.64
CA LEU A 236 12.57 46.36 -5.70
C LEU A 236 13.78 47.28 -5.59
N GLU A 237 14.99 46.72 -5.52
CA GLU A 237 16.22 47.49 -5.45
C GLU A 237 16.48 48.27 -6.74
N GLU A 238 16.26 47.65 -7.90
CA GLU A 238 16.30 48.34 -9.19
C GLU A 238 15.29 49.49 -9.25
N PHE A 239 14.06 49.26 -8.78
CA PHE A 239 13.04 50.30 -8.73
C PHE A 239 13.46 51.46 -7.82
N LYS A 240 13.97 51.18 -6.62
CA LYS A 240 14.51 52.21 -5.71
C LYS A 240 15.62 53.02 -6.39
N ASN A 241 16.54 52.36 -7.07
CA ASN A 241 17.63 53.01 -7.79
C ASN A 241 17.11 53.89 -8.95
N LYS A 242 16.18 53.38 -9.75
CA LYS A 242 15.52 54.14 -10.83
C LYS A 242 14.77 55.35 -10.26
N PHE A 243 14.00 55.16 -9.19
CA PHE A 243 13.27 56.23 -8.52
C PHE A 243 14.20 57.33 -7.99
N GLN A 244 15.28 56.97 -7.32
CA GLN A 244 16.26 57.93 -6.81
C GLN A 244 16.95 58.70 -7.95
N ARG A 245 17.30 58.03 -9.06
CA ARG A 245 17.88 58.69 -10.25
C ARG A 245 16.90 59.70 -10.85
N THR A 246 15.65 59.29 -11.04
CA THR A 246 14.60 60.19 -11.56
C THR A 246 14.36 61.37 -10.63
N ARG A 247 14.36 61.15 -9.31
CA ARG A 247 14.26 62.23 -8.31
C ARG A 247 15.43 63.21 -8.42
N LYS A 248 16.67 62.72 -8.46
CA LYS A 248 17.87 63.57 -8.64
C LYS A 248 17.83 64.38 -9.94
N LEU A 249 17.36 63.77 -11.04
CA LEU A 249 17.19 64.47 -12.31
C LEU A 249 16.13 65.57 -12.22
N LYS A 250 14.99 65.30 -11.58
CA LYS A 250 13.94 66.31 -11.34
C LYS A 250 14.44 67.44 -10.44
N ASP A 251 15.13 67.13 -9.35
CA ASP A 251 15.70 68.12 -8.44
C ASP A 251 16.75 68.99 -9.16
N LYS A 252 17.59 68.39 -10.02
CA LYS A 252 18.53 69.12 -10.88
C LYS A 252 17.80 70.06 -11.85
N ALA A 253 16.78 69.58 -12.56
CA ALA A 253 15.99 70.38 -13.48
C ALA A 253 15.27 71.55 -12.78
N LEU A 254 14.75 71.33 -11.56
CA LEU A 254 14.19 72.39 -10.73
C LEU A 254 15.25 73.40 -10.29
N GLY A 255 16.44 72.94 -9.90
CA GLY A 255 17.58 73.80 -9.57
C GLY A 255 17.98 74.69 -10.75
N GLU A 256 18.14 74.12 -11.94
CA GLU A 256 18.44 74.88 -13.16
C GLU A 256 17.32 75.87 -13.53
N ARG A 257 16.04 75.51 -13.35
CA ARG A 257 14.92 76.43 -13.57
C ARG A 257 14.94 77.60 -12.58
N ARG A 258 15.20 77.33 -11.30
CA ARG A 258 15.36 78.38 -10.28
C ARG A 258 16.52 79.30 -10.62
N GLN A 259 17.67 78.75 -11.02
CA GLN A 259 18.83 79.55 -11.42
C GLN A 259 18.53 80.44 -12.63
N ARG A 260 17.84 79.92 -13.66
CA ARG A 260 17.41 80.74 -14.82
C ARG A 260 16.44 81.85 -14.40
N ALA A 261 15.49 81.55 -13.51
CA ALA A 261 14.56 82.55 -12.98
C ALA A 261 15.27 83.63 -12.16
N GLU A 262 16.24 83.25 -11.32
CA GLU A 262 17.08 84.19 -10.57
C GLU A 262 17.95 85.06 -11.47
N GLN A 263 18.52 84.50 -12.54
CA GLN A 263 19.28 85.25 -13.55
C GLN A 263 18.38 86.27 -14.27
N ALA A 264 17.22 85.85 -14.77
CA ALA A 264 16.25 86.74 -15.40
C ALA A 264 15.76 87.84 -14.43
N LEU A 265 15.61 87.51 -13.14
CA LEU A 265 15.24 88.50 -12.11
C LEU A 265 16.36 89.53 -11.86
N LYS A 266 17.63 89.12 -11.91
CA LYS A 266 18.76 90.06 -11.84
C LYS A 266 18.85 90.95 -13.08
N GLU A 267 18.71 90.37 -14.26
CA GLU A 267 18.73 91.13 -15.52
C GLU A 267 17.58 92.15 -15.57
N THR A 268 16.37 91.76 -15.13
CA THR A 268 15.23 92.70 -15.02
C THR A 268 15.48 93.79 -13.99
N GLN A 269 16.04 93.48 -12.81
CA GLN A 269 16.45 94.50 -11.84
C GLN A 269 17.50 95.47 -12.40
N GLU A 270 18.47 94.98 -13.16
CA GLU A 270 19.47 95.83 -13.83
C GLU A 270 18.80 96.75 -14.87
N LEU A 271 17.88 96.22 -15.68
CA LEU A 271 17.12 97.01 -16.65
C LEU A 271 16.23 98.06 -15.98
N GLU A 272 15.57 97.73 -14.86
CA GLU A 272 14.80 98.68 -14.06
C GLU A 272 15.69 99.83 -13.54
N LEU A 273 16.90 99.52 -13.04
CA LEU A 273 17.87 100.54 -12.62
C LEU A 273 18.33 101.41 -13.78
N TRP A 274 18.56 100.83 -14.96
CA TRP A 274 18.92 101.57 -16.17
C TRP A 274 17.77 102.46 -16.66
N GLU A 275 16.53 101.99 -16.59
CA GLU A 275 15.34 102.77 -16.94
C GLU A 275 15.18 103.97 -16.01
N VAL A 276 15.30 103.78 -14.69
CA VAL A 276 15.27 104.87 -13.71
C VAL A 276 16.36 105.89 -13.99
N LYS A 277 17.58 105.43 -14.33
CA LYS A 277 18.69 106.33 -14.69
C LYS A 277 18.39 107.11 -15.97
N LEU A 278 17.85 106.45 -17.00
CA LEU A 278 17.48 107.10 -18.25
C LEU A 278 16.33 108.09 -18.04
N GLN A 279 15.36 107.78 -17.20
CA GLN A 279 14.29 108.71 -16.81
C GLN A 279 14.85 109.95 -16.13
N GLN A 280 15.80 109.80 -15.19
CA GLN A 280 16.50 110.93 -14.58
C GLN A 280 17.27 111.77 -15.61
N GLU A 281 17.94 111.14 -16.58
CA GLU A 281 18.62 111.85 -17.67
C GLU A 281 17.62 112.61 -18.56
N ILE A 282 16.48 112.01 -18.88
CA ILE A 282 15.39 112.66 -19.63
C ILE A 282 14.80 113.84 -18.84
N GLU A 283 14.56 113.69 -17.54
CA GLU A 283 14.07 114.76 -16.66
C GLU A 283 15.06 115.94 -16.63
N VAL A 284 16.36 115.67 -16.49
CA VAL A 284 17.40 116.71 -16.52
C VAL A 284 17.47 117.40 -17.89
N GLU A 285 17.36 116.66 -18.99
CA GLU A 285 17.27 117.27 -20.33
C GLU A 285 15.98 118.05 -20.52
N HIS A 286 14.86 117.61 -19.96
CA HIS A 286 13.60 118.33 -19.99
C HIS A 286 13.70 119.65 -19.22
N GLU A 287 14.31 119.65 -18.03
CA GLU A 287 14.63 120.87 -17.27
C GLU A 287 15.52 121.82 -18.10
N ARG A 288 16.54 121.31 -18.80
CA ARG A 288 17.37 122.14 -19.71
C ARG A 288 16.56 122.72 -20.87
N ILE A 289 15.64 121.96 -21.44
CA ILE A 289 14.76 122.43 -22.52
C ILE A 289 13.80 123.47 -21.98
N GLU A 290 13.20 123.27 -20.80
CA GLU A 290 12.33 124.24 -20.14
C GLU A 290 13.10 125.54 -19.82
N ASP A 291 14.33 125.44 -19.33
CA ASP A 291 15.22 126.59 -19.11
C ASP A 291 15.52 127.32 -20.43
N ALA A 292 15.82 126.59 -21.51
CA ALA A 292 16.04 127.17 -22.83
C ALA A 292 14.74 127.77 -23.43
N GLU A 293 13.58 127.17 -23.16
CA GLU A 293 12.28 127.68 -23.58
C GLU A 293 11.86 128.91 -22.78
N THR A 294 12.10 128.95 -21.47
CA THR A 294 11.86 130.15 -20.65
C THR A 294 12.83 131.26 -21.03
N GLU A 295 14.10 130.95 -21.34
CA GLU A 295 15.04 131.91 -21.93
C GLU A 295 14.55 132.40 -23.31
N ARG A 296 14.07 131.50 -24.18
CA ARG A 296 13.48 131.86 -25.47
C ARG A 296 12.21 132.69 -25.31
N GLN A 297 11.35 132.38 -24.34
CA GLN A 297 10.13 133.12 -24.05
C GLN A 297 10.44 134.50 -23.45
N THR A 298 11.47 134.63 -22.61
CA THR A 298 11.93 135.94 -22.11
C THR A 298 12.58 136.77 -23.24
N LEU A 299 13.30 136.15 -24.17
CA LEU A 299 13.77 136.80 -25.40
C LEU A 299 12.61 137.23 -26.31
N LEU A 300 11.62 136.37 -26.52
CA LEU A 300 10.41 136.69 -27.28
C LEU A 300 9.55 137.73 -26.56
N HIS A 301 9.52 137.77 -25.23
CA HIS A 301 8.82 138.80 -24.47
C HIS A 301 9.57 140.14 -24.57
N ARG A 302 10.90 140.13 -24.52
CA ARG A 302 11.76 141.29 -24.88
C ARG A 302 11.50 141.76 -26.31
N GLN A 303 11.32 140.85 -27.26
CA GLN A 303 11.02 141.17 -28.67
C GLN A 303 9.56 141.67 -28.85
N LYS A 304 8.60 141.14 -28.10
CA LYS A 304 7.19 141.58 -28.09
C LYS A 304 6.98 142.94 -27.40
N CYS A 305 7.90 143.37 -26.54
CA CYS A 305 7.91 144.72 -25.98
C CYS A 305 8.57 145.78 -26.90
N SER A 306 9.11 145.39 -28.06
CA SER A 306 9.71 146.32 -29.04
C SER A 306 9.06 146.33 -30.42
N MET A 307 7.95 145.60 -30.64
CA MET A 307 7.21 145.64 -31.90
C MET A 307 5.70 145.59 -31.66
N SER A 308 5.12 146.78 -31.52
CA SER A 308 3.70 147.05 -31.61
C SER A 308 3.46 147.87 -32.88
N VAL A 309 2.37 147.55 -33.57
CA VAL A 309 1.81 148.17 -34.78
C VAL A 309 2.36 147.59 -36.10
N ILE A 310 1.43 147.09 -36.92
CA ILE A 310 1.57 146.36 -38.22
C ILE A 310 1.78 144.84 -37.95
N GLU A 311 0.81 143.93 -38.07
CA GLU A 311 -0.14 143.76 -39.17
C GLU A 311 -1.26 142.79 -38.72
N ARG A 312 -2.52 143.14 -39.05
CA ARG A 312 -3.69 142.26 -39.00
C ARG A 312 -4.04 141.89 -40.45
N LEU A 313 -4.65 140.71 -40.61
CA LEU A 313 -5.37 140.16 -41.78
C LEU A 313 -4.58 139.15 -42.62
N CYS A 314 -4.94 137.88 -42.51
CA CYS A 314 -5.55 137.13 -43.62
C CYS A 314 -6.05 135.75 -43.16
N SER A 315 -7.33 135.51 -43.48
CA SER A 315 -8.01 134.23 -43.46
C SER A 315 -7.48 133.29 -44.55
N VAL A 316 -7.82 131.99 -44.43
CA VAL A 316 -8.33 131.08 -45.48
C VAL A 316 -7.74 129.66 -45.36
N ARG A 317 -8.65 128.71 -45.10
CA ARG A 317 -8.58 127.24 -45.20
C ARG A 317 -8.60 126.84 -46.68
N PRO A 318 -7.97 125.74 -47.14
CA PRO A 318 -8.79 124.56 -47.47
C PRO A 318 -8.09 123.18 -47.36
N ASP A 319 -8.94 122.16 -47.32
CA ASP A 319 -8.64 120.72 -47.41
C ASP A 319 -8.01 120.29 -48.75
N SER A 320 -7.35 119.12 -48.75
CA SER A 320 -7.10 118.26 -49.93
C SER A 320 -6.82 116.82 -49.43
N ASN A 321 -7.77 115.87 -49.43
CA ASN A 321 -8.35 115.07 -50.52
C ASN A 321 -7.44 113.98 -51.15
N LEU A 322 -8.05 112.79 -51.31
CA LEU A 322 -7.83 111.72 -52.31
C LEU A 322 -6.61 110.80 -52.09
N GLN A 323 -6.72 109.46 -51.99
CA GLN A 323 -7.37 108.44 -52.85
C GLN A 323 -7.59 107.15 -52.02
N LYS A 324 -8.44 106.17 -52.32
CA LYS A 324 -9.38 105.86 -53.41
C LYS A 324 -10.31 104.77 -52.88
N ALA A 325 -11.57 104.86 -53.27
CA ALA A 325 -12.52 103.77 -53.16
C ALA A 325 -12.32 102.75 -54.29
N GLU A 326 -12.89 101.59 -54.03
CA GLU A 326 -13.49 100.61 -54.95
C GLU A 326 -12.69 99.37 -55.38
N PRO A 327 -13.38 98.22 -55.38
CA PRO A 327 -12.90 96.89 -55.70
C PRO A 327 -13.00 96.62 -57.21
N ASN A 328 -12.18 95.70 -57.69
CA ASN A 328 -12.47 94.72 -58.74
C ASN A 328 -11.16 93.94 -58.92
N ASP A 329 -11.10 92.69 -58.49
CA ASP A 329 -11.66 91.53 -59.21
C ASP A 329 -10.78 91.15 -60.42
N LEU A 330 -10.61 89.84 -60.60
CA LEU A 330 -9.73 89.14 -61.53
C LEU A 330 -8.23 89.07 -61.18
N LEU A 331 -7.88 88.06 -60.38
CA LEU A 331 -7.30 86.85 -60.97
C LEU A 331 -7.82 85.63 -60.20
N HIS A 332 -8.88 85.05 -60.76
CA HIS A 332 -9.34 83.69 -60.47
C HIS A 332 -8.22 82.68 -60.59
N THR A 333 -7.99 81.93 -59.51
CA THR A 333 -7.77 80.46 -59.44
C THR A 333 -7.34 80.17 -58.00
N ILE A 334 -8.06 79.47 -57.13
CA ILE A 334 -8.96 78.32 -57.25
C ILE A 334 -10.02 78.47 -56.14
N SER A 335 -11.29 78.53 -56.57
CA SER A 335 -12.48 78.68 -55.73
C SER A 335 -12.71 77.43 -54.85
N GLY A 336 -12.62 77.59 -53.54
CA GLY A 336 -13.39 76.79 -52.58
C GLY A 336 -14.65 77.55 -52.20
N SER A 337 -15.77 76.87 -51.99
CA SER A 337 -16.99 77.45 -51.41
C SER A 337 -16.67 78.16 -50.08
N PRO A 338 -17.38 79.21 -49.63
CA PRO A 338 -17.18 79.77 -48.28
C PRO A 338 -17.32 78.72 -47.17
N GLU A 339 -18.12 77.66 -47.39
CA GLU A 339 -18.18 76.49 -46.52
C GLU A 339 -16.87 75.68 -46.52
N ASP A 340 -16.17 75.63 -47.65
CA ASP A 340 -14.87 74.94 -47.76
C ASP A 340 -13.77 75.70 -47.01
N GLU A 341 -13.80 77.04 -47.01
CA GLU A 341 -12.85 77.87 -46.26
C GLU A 341 -13.07 77.79 -44.75
N GLU A 342 -14.33 77.76 -44.30
CA GLU A 342 -14.64 77.51 -42.89
C GLU A 342 -14.23 76.10 -42.45
N ARG A 343 -14.41 75.08 -43.31
CA ARG A 343 -13.88 73.74 -43.06
C ARG A 343 -12.35 73.74 -42.96
N ILE A 344 -11.64 74.43 -43.86
CA ILE A 344 -10.18 74.55 -43.82
C ILE A 344 -9.73 75.22 -42.53
N ARG A 345 -10.37 76.32 -42.11
CA ARG A 345 -10.07 76.97 -40.81
C ARG A 345 -10.34 76.05 -39.62
N ALA A 346 -11.43 75.27 -39.64
CA ALA A 346 -11.70 74.28 -38.61
C ALA A 346 -10.65 73.15 -38.58
N TYR A 347 -10.17 72.70 -39.74
CA TYR A 347 -9.07 71.73 -39.82
C TYR A 347 -7.76 72.30 -39.31
N GLU A 348 -7.39 73.53 -39.68
CA GLU A 348 -6.19 74.20 -39.17
C GLU A 348 -6.22 74.40 -37.66
N GLU A 349 -7.38 74.79 -37.12
CA GLU A 349 -7.56 74.96 -35.69
C GLU A 349 -7.50 73.60 -34.95
N SER A 350 -8.07 72.55 -35.54
CA SER A 350 -7.96 71.18 -35.05
C SER A 350 -6.51 70.68 -35.05
N VAL A 351 -5.75 70.93 -36.11
CA VAL A 351 -4.32 70.58 -36.19
C VAL A 351 -3.51 71.37 -35.16
N ARG A 352 -3.74 72.68 -35.03
CA ARG A 352 -3.10 73.50 -33.96
C ARG A 352 -3.46 73.02 -32.56
N LYS A 353 -4.67 72.50 -32.36
CA LYS A 353 -5.09 71.91 -31.08
C LYS A 353 -4.41 70.57 -30.84
N MET A 354 -4.32 69.71 -31.85
CA MET A 354 -3.61 68.42 -31.77
C MET A 354 -2.11 68.62 -31.50
N MET A 355 -1.45 69.58 -32.18
CA MET A 355 -0.04 69.92 -31.92
C MET A 355 0.18 70.39 -30.48
N ARG A 356 -0.74 71.19 -29.92
CA ARG A 356 -0.69 71.62 -28.52
C ARG A 356 -0.86 70.47 -27.52
N VAL A 357 -1.74 69.51 -27.81
CA VAL A 357 -2.00 68.35 -26.93
C VAL A 357 -0.88 67.31 -26.99
N THR A 358 -0.29 67.11 -28.16
CA THR A 358 0.79 66.13 -28.40
C THR A 358 2.19 66.71 -28.18
N GLU A 359 2.27 67.99 -27.80
CA GLU A 359 3.51 68.76 -27.62
C GLU A 359 4.44 68.65 -28.85
N SER A 360 3.87 68.67 -30.05
CA SER A 360 4.63 68.58 -31.31
C SER A 360 4.96 69.96 -31.84
N SER A 361 6.24 70.17 -32.18
CA SER A 361 6.76 71.44 -32.67
C SER A 361 6.56 71.63 -34.17
N THR A 362 6.49 70.54 -34.93
CA THR A 362 6.25 70.52 -36.37
C THR A 362 5.12 69.56 -36.75
N VAL A 363 4.52 69.78 -37.92
CA VAL A 363 3.45 68.90 -38.44
C VAL A 363 3.99 67.49 -38.73
N ASP A 364 5.23 67.37 -39.21
CA ASP A 364 5.87 66.06 -39.45
C ASP A 364 6.09 65.28 -38.13
N GLU A 365 6.44 65.97 -37.05
CA GLU A 365 6.53 65.36 -35.70
C GLU A 365 5.15 64.90 -35.20
N LEU A 366 4.09 65.65 -35.50
CA LEU A 366 2.72 65.24 -35.21
C LEU A 366 2.33 63.99 -35.99
N VAL A 367 2.60 63.94 -37.30
CA VAL A 367 2.27 62.81 -38.17
C VAL A 367 3.01 61.56 -37.72
N THR A 368 4.31 61.64 -37.46
CA THR A 368 5.11 60.50 -36.99
C THR A 368 4.64 59.97 -35.63
N LYS A 369 4.30 60.85 -34.67
CA LYS A 369 3.71 60.41 -33.38
C LYS A 369 2.35 59.72 -33.59
N PHE A 370 1.51 60.23 -34.49
CA PHE A 370 0.23 59.60 -34.82
C PHE A 370 0.41 58.25 -35.52
N GLU A 371 1.40 58.10 -36.41
CA GLU A 371 1.73 56.82 -37.05
C GLU A 371 2.22 55.79 -36.02
N VAL A 372 3.08 56.20 -35.08
CA VAL A 372 3.54 55.34 -33.98
C VAL A 372 2.39 54.97 -33.05
N GLU A 373 1.51 55.91 -32.71
CA GLU A 373 0.32 55.63 -31.90
C GLU A 373 -0.68 54.73 -32.63
N HIS A 374 -0.86 54.91 -33.93
CA HIS A 374 -1.73 54.10 -34.77
C HIS A 374 -1.21 52.66 -34.90
N THR A 375 0.10 52.49 -35.13
CA THR A 375 0.75 51.17 -35.16
C THR A 375 0.71 50.48 -33.78
N ALA A 376 0.91 51.23 -32.69
CA ALA A 376 0.75 50.70 -31.34
C ALA A 376 -0.71 50.29 -31.05
N ARG A 377 -1.70 51.07 -31.51
CA ARG A 377 -3.12 50.70 -31.41
C ARG A 377 -3.44 49.42 -32.19
N LEU A 378 -2.93 49.29 -33.41
CA LEU A 378 -3.09 48.07 -34.21
C LEU A 378 -2.49 46.85 -33.49
N GLN A 379 -1.28 46.97 -32.95
CA GLN A 379 -0.64 45.89 -32.18
C GLN A 379 -1.43 45.50 -30.94
N LEU A 380 -1.94 46.48 -30.18
CA LEU A 380 -2.80 46.21 -29.02
C LEU A 380 -4.13 45.57 -29.43
N GLN A 381 -4.70 45.98 -30.57
CA GLN A 381 -5.93 45.39 -31.09
C GLN A 381 -5.72 43.93 -31.53
N ASP A 382 -4.58 43.62 -32.16
CA ASP A 382 -4.19 42.27 -32.51
C ASP A 382 -3.95 41.42 -31.24
N GLN A 383 -3.27 41.95 -30.23
CA GLN A 383 -3.08 41.25 -28.94
C GLN A 383 -4.40 40.97 -28.23
N VAL A 384 -5.33 41.93 -28.21
CA VAL A 384 -6.66 41.74 -27.63
C VAL A 384 -7.43 40.66 -28.39
N ARG A 385 -7.29 40.60 -29.72
CA ARG A 385 -7.89 39.53 -30.53
C ARG A 385 -7.28 38.16 -30.21
N ASP A 386 -5.96 38.07 -30.13
CA ASP A 386 -5.25 36.83 -29.82
C ASP A 386 -5.58 36.32 -28.40
N GLU A 387 -5.66 37.20 -27.41
CA GLU A 387 -6.07 36.83 -26.05
C GLU A 387 -7.55 36.43 -25.99
N LYS A 388 -8.41 37.06 -26.79
CA LYS A 388 -9.81 36.63 -26.92
C LYS A 388 -9.91 35.23 -27.53
N ASP A 389 -9.14 34.94 -28.57
CA ASP A 389 -9.10 33.62 -29.20
C ASP A 389 -8.56 32.54 -28.23
N LYS A 390 -7.54 32.87 -27.42
CA LYS A 390 -7.04 31.98 -26.35
C LYS A 390 -8.09 31.75 -25.27
N LEU A 391 -8.79 32.78 -24.83
CA LEU A 391 -9.87 32.64 -23.84
C LEU A 391 -11.00 31.77 -24.38
N GLU A 392 -11.38 31.93 -25.66
CA GLU A 392 -12.36 31.06 -26.29
C GLU A 392 -11.85 29.61 -26.38
N GLN A 393 -10.60 29.39 -26.75
CA GLN A 393 -10.00 28.06 -26.77
C GLN A 393 -9.99 27.40 -25.38
N LEU A 394 -9.58 28.14 -24.34
CA LEU A 394 -9.63 27.67 -22.95
C LEU A 394 -11.06 27.40 -22.50
N SER A 395 -12.03 28.22 -22.90
CA SER A 395 -13.44 27.99 -22.56
C SER A 395 -13.98 26.71 -23.19
N ARG A 396 -13.62 26.43 -24.45
CA ARG A 396 -13.97 25.18 -25.15
C ARG A 396 -13.31 23.98 -24.48
N GLU A 397 -12.06 24.09 -24.04
CA GLU A 397 -11.37 23.02 -23.33
C GLU A 397 -11.96 22.76 -21.95
N VAL A 398 -12.30 23.80 -21.19
CA VAL A 398 -13.03 23.67 -19.92
C VAL A 398 -14.38 22.99 -20.14
N GLN A 399 -15.10 23.34 -21.20
CA GLN A 399 -16.38 22.70 -21.53
C GLN A 399 -16.17 21.23 -21.92
N ARG A 400 -15.16 20.92 -22.72
CA ARG A 400 -14.77 19.55 -23.08
C ARG A 400 -14.42 18.73 -21.83
N LEU A 401 -13.63 19.29 -20.92
CA LEU A 401 -13.26 18.64 -19.66
C LEU A 401 -14.46 18.42 -18.75
N LYS A 402 -15.40 19.39 -18.68
CA LYS A 402 -16.67 19.22 -17.97
C LYS A 402 -17.53 18.12 -18.58
N GLU A 403 -17.56 17.98 -19.89
CA GLU A 403 -18.26 16.88 -20.57
C GLU A 403 -17.59 15.52 -20.33
N VAL A 404 -16.26 15.47 -20.28
CA VAL A 404 -15.50 14.27 -19.90
C VAL A 404 -15.77 13.90 -18.45
N GLU A 405 -15.71 14.87 -17.53
CA GLU A 405 -16.05 14.67 -16.12
C GLU A 405 -17.51 14.22 -15.96
N ALA A 406 -18.45 14.78 -16.71
CA ALA A 406 -19.85 14.36 -16.70
C ALA A 406 -20.02 12.92 -17.24
N LYS A 407 -19.28 12.54 -18.28
CA LYS A 407 -19.27 11.17 -18.83
C LYS A 407 -18.62 10.18 -17.86
N GLU A 408 -17.51 10.56 -17.22
CA GLU A 408 -16.86 9.77 -16.17
C GLU A 408 -17.76 9.62 -14.93
N ARG A 409 -18.48 10.69 -14.54
CA ARG A 409 -19.52 10.62 -13.51
C ARG A 409 -20.68 9.72 -13.91
N LEU A 410 -21.10 9.71 -15.18
CA LEU A 410 -22.12 8.76 -15.67
C LEU A 410 -21.61 7.31 -15.72
N CYS A 411 -20.32 7.08 -15.95
CA CYS A 411 -19.69 5.76 -15.81
C CYS A 411 -19.47 5.34 -14.34
N GLY A 412 -19.73 6.23 -13.37
CA GLY A 412 -19.71 5.97 -11.93
C GLY A 412 -21.09 5.69 -11.29
N VAL A 413 -22.18 5.62 -12.08
CA VAL A 413 -23.51 5.24 -11.58
C VAL A 413 -23.77 3.75 -11.84
N GLY A 414 -22.85 2.91 -11.37
CA GLY A 414 -22.93 1.45 -11.42
C GLY A 414 -22.32 0.84 -10.17
N GLN A 415 -23.15 0.72 -9.12
CA GLN A 415 -22.88 0.10 -7.81
C GLN A 415 -21.77 0.73 -6.94
N PRO A 416 -22.06 1.02 -5.66
CA PRO A 416 -20.99 1.32 -4.71
C PRO A 416 -20.10 0.07 -4.59
N LEU A 417 -18.80 0.21 -4.89
CA LEU A 417 -17.80 -0.85 -4.69
C LEU A 417 -17.61 -1.25 -3.22
N VAL A 418 -18.33 -0.62 -2.29
CA VAL A 418 -18.34 -0.96 -0.87
C VAL A 418 -19.62 -1.74 -0.60
N THR A 419 -19.50 -3.07 -0.64
CA THR A 419 -20.49 -3.99 -0.06
C THR A 419 -20.85 -3.51 1.34
N SER A 420 -22.11 -3.67 1.79
CA SER A 420 -22.53 -3.26 3.14
C SER A 420 -21.56 -3.80 4.21
N TYR A 421 -21.08 -5.02 3.99
CA TYR A 421 -20.06 -5.68 4.77
C TYR A 421 -18.76 -4.87 4.94
N LEU A 422 -18.21 -4.29 3.88
CA LEU A 422 -17.00 -3.45 3.98
C LEU A 422 -17.25 -2.12 4.71
N ARG A 423 -18.49 -1.61 4.68
CA ARG A 423 -18.87 -0.44 5.49
C ARG A 423 -18.95 -0.78 6.96
N ASP A 424 -19.50 -1.94 7.29
CA ASP A 424 -19.61 -2.43 8.67
C ASP A 424 -18.21 -2.78 9.23
N GLU A 425 -17.33 -3.39 8.44
CA GLU A 425 -15.93 -3.61 8.81
C GLU A 425 -15.17 -2.31 9.04
N LEU A 426 -15.37 -1.30 8.17
CA LEU A 426 -14.74 0.00 8.34
C LEU A 426 -15.25 0.72 9.60
N ALA A 427 -16.55 0.65 9.88
CA ALA A 427 -17.14 1.18 11.10
C ALA A 427 -16.55 0.51 12.35
N THR A 428 -16.45 -0.83 12.32
CA THR A 428 -15.84 -1.61 13.41
C THR A 428 -14.36 -1.25 13.60
N CYS A 429 -13.60 -1.08 12.52
CA CYS A 429 -12.20 -0.63 12.59
C CYS A 429 -12.06 0.78 13.19
N ILE A 430 -12.98 1.69 12.86
CA ILE A 430 -13.00 3.05 13.43
C ILE A 430 -13.33 2.99 14.93
N GLU A 431 -14.30 2.18 15.33
CA GLU A 431 -14.66 1.99 16.74
C GLU A 431 -13.52 1.36 17.54
N GLU A 432 -12.84 0.34 17.00
CA GLU A 432 -11.67 -0.26 17.61
C GLU A 432 -10.49 0.73 17.74
N ALA A 433 -10.26 1.54 16.71
CA ALA A 433 -9.22 2.57 16.73
C ALA A 433 -9.55 3.65 17.78
N ALA A 434 -10.81 4.05 17.90
CA ALA A 434 -11.28 4.96 18.93
C ALA A 434 -11.09 4.38 20.33
N ALA A 435 -11.48 3.12 20.56
CA ALA A 435 -11.29 2.44 21.83
C ALA A 435 -9.79 2.28 22.21
N LYS A 436 -8.93 1.98 21.24
CA LYS A 436 -7.46 1.93 21.45
C LYS A 436 -6.91 3.31 21.81
N ARG A 437 -7.38 4.38 21.16
CA ARG A 437 -7.01 5.77 21.49
C ARG A 437 -7.44 6.12 22.91
N ASP A 438 -8.67 5.80 23.30
CA ASP A 438 -9.18 6.11 24.64
C ASP A 438 -8.45 5.33 25.73
N LYS A 439 -8.14 4.06 25.49
CA LYS A 439 -7.30 3.26 26.40
C LYS A 439 -5.88 3.82 26.53
N ALA A 440 -5.28 4.29 25.43
CA ALA A 440 -3.97 4.94 25.47
C ALA A 440 -4.01 6.29 26.22
N MET A 441 -5.09 7.06 26.06
CA MET A 441 -5.31 8.30 26.80
C MET A 441 -5.47 8.06 28.30
N GLU A 442 -6.22 7.03 28.71
CA GLU A 442 -6.34 6.68 30.13
C GLU A 442 -4.99 6.20 30.71
N GLY A 443 -4.26 5.36 29.97
CA GLY A 443 -2.90 4.96 30.38
C GLY A 443 -1.92 6.14 30.50
N ASN A 444 -2.02 7.14 29.63
CA ASN A 444 -1.22 8.36 29.72
C ASN A 444 -1.61 9.19 30.95
N LYS A 445 -2.90 9.28 31.27
CA LYS A 445 -3.40 9.96 32.48
C LYS A 445 -2.95 9.27 33.76
N GLU A 446 -2.96 7.93 33.79
CA GLU A 446 -2.37 7.14 34.88
C GLU A 446 -0.87 7.45 35.05
N LEU A 447 -0.12 7.48 33.95
CA LEU A 447 1.31 7.80 33.98
C LEU A 447 1.58 9.23 34.47
N GLN A 448 0.77 10.21 34.04
CA GLN A 448 0.83 11.59 34.53
C GLN A 448 0.55 11.68 36.04
N ASN A 449 -0.43 10.92 36.54
CA ASN A 449 -0.72 10.86 37.97
C ASN A 449 0.45 10.26 38.77
N ILE A 450 1.05 9.17 38.28
CA ILE A 450 2.23 8.55 38.90
C ILE A 450 3.40 9.54 38.90
N PHE A 451 3.63 10.25 37.80
CA PHE A 451 4.71 11.22 37.69
C PHE A 451 4.49 12.43 38.63
N ALA A 452 3.27 12.94 38.74
CA ALA A 452 2.92 13.99 39.70
C ALA A 452 3.13 13.52 41.15
N GLU A 453 2.75 12.27 41.47
CA GLU A 453 3.00 11.69 42.78
C GLU A 453 4.50 11.56 43.08
N PHE A 454 5.29 11.13 42.09
CA PHE A 454 6.74 11.05 42.19
C PHE A 454 7.36 12.42 42.50
N LEU A 455 7.01 13.47 41.75
CA LEU A 455 7.50 14.84 42.01
C LEU A 455 7.17 15.29 43.44
N ARG A 456 5.92 15.06 43.88
CA ARG A 456 5.48 15.38 45.25
C ARG A 456 6.30 14.62 46.30
N ARG A 457 6.62 13.34 46.07
CA ARG A 457 7.45 12.54 46.99
C ARG A 457 8.89 13.05 47.05
N VAL A 458 9.45 13.52 45.93
CA VAL A 458 10.78 14.16 45.89
C VAL A 458 10.78 15.45 46.70
N ASP A 459 9.73 16.27 46.60
CA ASP A 459 9.58 17.49 47.40
C ASP A 459 9.44 17.21 48.90
N VAL A 460 8.68 16.18 49.28
CA VAL A 460 8.59 15.74 50.68
C VAL A 460 9.95 15.29 51.21
N LEU A 461 10.72 14.56 50.40
CA LEU A 461 12.07 14.14 50.75
C LEU A 461 13.02 15.33 50.88
N ALA A 462 12.93 16.30 49.97
CA ALA A 462 13.70 17.54 50.04
C ALA A 462 13.39 18.31 51.33
N ALA A 463 12.12 18.47 51.68
CA ALA A 463 11.69 19.12 52.92
C ALA A 463 12.21 18.41 54.16
N ALA A 464 12.18 17.07 54.19
CA ALA A 464 12.72 16.29 55.29
C ALA A 464 14.24 16.50 55.47
N ILE A 465 15.00 16.62 54.38
CA ILE A 465 16.46 16.83 54.42
C ILE A 465 16.81 18.25 54.85
N VAL A 466 16.02 19.26 54.44
CA VAL A 466 16.22 20.66 54.85
C VAL A 466 16.17 20.81 56.38
N MET A 467 15.39 19.98 57.08
CA MET A 467 15.34 19.99 58.54
C MET A 467 16.67 19.61 59.22
N TYR A 468 17.53 18.83 58.55
CA TYR A 468 18.82 18.40 59.09
C TYR A 468 19.97 19.35 58.72
N ARG A 469 19.91 19.98 57.53
CA ARG A 469 20.86 21.00 57.07
C ARG A 469 20.14 22.14 56.34
N PRO A 470 19.84 23.26 57.02
CA PRO A 470 19.03 24.35 56.46
C PRO A 470 19.74 25.20 55.41
N GLU A 471 21.07 25.08 55.27
CA GLU A 471 21.88 25.92 54.37
C GLU A 471 21.67 25.62 52.89
N VAL A 472 21.14 24.44 52.53
CA VAL A 472 20.99 24.06 51.12
C VAL A 472 19.52 23.95 50.73
N HIS A 473 19.03 25.02 50.12
CA HIS A 473 17.68 25.10 49.55
C HIS A 473 17.56 24.19 48.31
N VAL A 474 16.52 23.35 48.25
CA VAL A 474 16.13 22.62 47.04
C VAL A 474 14.88 23.30 46.49
N PRO A 475 14.90 23.81 45.25
CA PRO A 475 13.71 24.41 44.64
C PRO A 475 12.63 23.34 44.38
N PRO A 476 11.35 23.73 44.29
CA PRO A 476 10.25 22.81 44.01
C PRO A 476 10.51 21.95 42.77
N THR A 477 10.22 20.66 42.86
CA THR A 477 10.58 19.69 41.84
C THR A 477 9.61 19.78 40.66
N THR A 478 10.11 20.24 39.52
CA THR A 478 9.37 20.27 38.25
C THR A 478 9.77 19.10 37.35
N ALA A 479 8.98 18.87 36.29
CA ALA A 479 9.28 17.84 35.28
C ALA A 479 10.67 18.00 34.66
N GLU A 480 11.19 19.23 34.54
CA GLU A 480 12.49 19.52 33.95
C GLU A 480 13.65 19.38 34.95
N ASN A 481 13.38 19.56 36.25
CA ASN A 481 14.41 19.64 37.29
C ASN A 481 14.44 18.42 38.24
N HIS A 482 13.63 17.39 37.99
CA HIS A 482 13.55 16.22 38.87
C HIS A 482 14.87 15.45 39.01
N GLN A 483 15.62 15.31 37.92
CA GLN A 483 16.88 14.58 37.92
C GLN A 483 17.99 15.34 38.65
N THR A 484 18.04 16.67 38.50
CA THR A 484 18.99 17.53 39.21
C THR A 484 18.65 17.59 40.70
N ASN A 485 17.37 17.75 41.06
CA ASN A 485 16.91 17.73 42.45
C ASN A 485 17.23 16.40 43.14
N LEU A 486 16.97 15.26 42.50
CA LEU A 486 17.32 13.94 43.05
C LEU A 486 18.82 13.78 43.27
N ARG A 487 19.66 14.30 42.37
CA ARG A 487 21.13 14.25 42.52
C ARG A 487 21.58 15.10 43.71
N VAL A 488 21.04 16.31 43.86
CA VAL A 488 21.33 17.20 45.00
C VAL A 488 20.87 16.57 46.31
N ILE A 489 19.66 15.99 46.32
CA ILE A 489 19.13 15.24 47.47
C ILE A 489 20.04 14.05 47.82
N GLY A 490 20.43 13.25 46.82
CA GLY A 490 21.30 12.09 47.03
C GLY A 490 22.68 12.46 47.57
N GLN A 491 23.31 13.50 47.03
CA GLN A 491 24.59 14.01 47.53
C GLN A 491 24.49 14.44 49.00
N LYS A 492 23.40 15.10 49.39
CA LYS A 492 23.17 15.50 50.79
C LYS A 492 22.96 14.33 51.72
N ILE A 493 22.19 13.33 51.32
CA ILE A 493 22.00 12.12 52.13
C ILE A 493 23.35 11.44 52.38
N LEU A 494 24.21 11.38 51.36
CA LEU A 494 25.55 10.84 51.49
C LEU A 494 26.43 11.70 52.42
N SER A 495 26.41 13.03 52.30
CA SER A 495 27.13 13.92 53.23
C SER A 495 26.65 13.80 54.67
N LEU A 496 25.32 13.70 54.89
CA LEU A 496 24.75 13.46 56.22
C LEU A 496 25.19 12.10 56.78
N ALA A 497 25.28 11.07 55.95
CA ALA A 497 25.79 9.77 56.36
C ALA A 497 27.28 9.83 56.70
N ASP A 498 28.09 10.54 55.91
CA ASP A 498 29.52 10.72 56.15
C ASP A 498 29.78 11.50 57.46
N GLU A 499 28.98 12.52 57.76
CA GLU A 499 29.03 13.26 59.03
C GLU A 499 28.65 12.40 60.24
N ALA A 500 27.60 11.58 60.10
CA ALA A 500 27.17 10.67 61.16
C ALA A 500 28.22 9.59 61.46
N VAL A 501 29.03 9.21 60.46
CA VAL A 501 30.13 8.24 60.60
C VAL A 501 31.45 8.92 61.01
N GLY A 502 31.63 10.21 60.69
CA GLY A 502 32.88 10.97 60.87
C GLY A 502 33.15 11.51 62.29
N HIS A 503 32.15 11.57 63.17
CA HIS A 503 32.35 11.99 64.56
C HIS A 503 32.56 10.83 65.53
N GLY A 504 33.68 10.14 65.36
CA GLY A 504 34.41 9.58 66.50
C GLY A 504 35.37 10.64 67.02
N SER A 505 35.13 11.18 68.22
CA SER A 505 35.98 12.11 68.98
C SER A 505 35.69 13.61 68.82
N GLU A 506 34.61 14.08 69.45
CA GLU A 506 34.73 15.19 70.41
C GLU A 506 33.53 15.18 71.37
N MET A 507 33.82 14.96 72.65
CA MET A 507 32.86 15.04 73.76
C MET A 507 32.36 16.48 73.91
N LEU A 508 31.07 16.71 73.65
CA LEU A 508 30.33 17.75 74.36
C LEU A 508 29.02 17.16 74.89
N SER A 509 29.02 17.05 76.23
CA SER A 509 27.92 16.72 77.11
C SER A 509 26.74 17.69 76.91
N MET A 510 25.61 17.20 76.40
CA MET A 510 24.29 17.79 76.64
C MET A 510 23.25 16.68 76.83
N ASP A 511 22.36 16.92 77.79
CA ASP A 511 21.40 15.99 78.41
C ASP A 511 20.53 15.15 77.45
N PRO A 512 20.14 13.92 77.84
CA PRO A 512 19.27 13.07 77.05
C PRO A 512 17.85 13.61 77.09
N THR A 513 17.52 14.49 76.16
CA THR A 513 16.12 14.85 75.89
C THR A 513 15.52 13.73 75.04
N LEU A 514 14.60 13.02 75.67
CA LEU A 514 13.77 11.94 75.15
C LEU A 514 13.20 12.30 73.75
N VAL A 515 13.72 11.68 72.69
CA VAL A 515 13.07 11.67 71.37
C VAL A 515 12.64 10.23 71.07
N MET A 516 11.34 9.99 71.27
CA MET A 516 10.68 8.78 70.79
C MET A 516 10.75 8.73 69.26
N VAL A 517 11.43 7.72 68.72
CA VAL A 517 11.30 7.32 67.32
C VAL A 517 10.00 6.52 67.17
N PRO A 518 9.08 6.88 66.24
CA PRO A 518 7.86 6.12 66.00
C PRO A 518 8.17 4.70 65.49
N THR A 519 7.60 3.69 66.15
CA THR A 519 7.75 2.25 65.87
C THR A 519 6.99 1.78 64.62
N GLY A 520 7.04 2.53 63.52
CA GLY A 520 6.30 2.19 62.32
C GLY A 520 7.03 2.59 61.06
N ASN A 521 8.02 1.80 60.63
CA ASN A 521 8.33 1.56 59.21
C ASN A 521 9.52 0.59 59.02
N THR A 522 9.24 -0.70 59.11
CA THR A 522 10.06 -1.73 58.42
C THR A 522 9.16 -2.89 57.98
N ARG A 523 8.47 -2.74 56.85
CA ARG A 523 8.07 -3.86 55.98
C ARG A 523 8.01 -3.37 54.52
N ILE A 524 9.18 -3.34 53.87
CA ILE A 524 9.23 -3.46 52.42
C ILE A 524 8.96 -4.95 52.14
N ALA A 525 7.71 -5.28 51.80
CA ALA A 525 7.38 -6.58 51.23
C ALA A 525 7.66 -6.52 49.73
N LEU A 526 8.70 -7.21 49.28
CA LEU A 526 8.89 -7.50 47.86
C LEU A 526 7.78 -8.45 47.38
N PRO A 527 7.20 -8.28 46.18
CA PRO A 527 6.13 -9.13 45.70
C PRO A 527 6.68 -10.53 45.33
N PRO A 528 5.94 -11.62 45.62
CA PRO A 528 6.34 -12.96 45.21
C PRO A 528 6.07 -13.19 43.72
N SER A 529 7.00 -13.89 43.08
CA SER A 529 6.89 -14.44 41.73
C SER A 529 5.66 -15.33 41.59
N ARG A 530 4.71 -14.98 40.71
CA ARG A 530 3.63 -15.85 40.27
C ARG A 530 3.89 -16.33 38.85
N THR A 531 4.38 -17.57 38.76
CA THR A 531 4.06 -18.51 37.69
C THR A 531 2.64 -19.04 37.88
N ALA A 532 2.06 -19.48 36.76
CA ALA A 532 0.82 -20.26 36.59
C ALA A 532 -0.50 -19.49 36.35
N SER A 533 -1.08 -19.88 35.23
CA SER A 533 -2.31 -19.50 34.53
C SER A 533 -3.59 -19.56 35.38
N PRO A 534 -4.68 -18.86 34.98
CA PRO A 534 -6.01 -19.20 35.43
C PRO A 534 -6.75 -20.06 34.39
N VAL A 535 -7.10 -21.26 34.83
CA VAL A 535 -8.33 -21.95 34.42
C VAL A 535 -9.47 -21.21 35.13
N LEU A 536 -10.50 -20.81 34.37
CA LEU A 536 -11.78 -20.34 34.92
C LEU A 536 -12.84 -21.32 34.46
N ASP A 537 -13.44 -22.01 35.43
CA ASP A 537 -14.76 -22.61 35.26
C ASP A 537 -15.60 -22.40 36.54
N ASP A 538 -16.85 -22.07 36.26
CA ASP A 538 -18.10 -22.24 36.99
C ASP A 538 -18.43 -21.53 38.33
N GLY A 539 -19.50 -20.70 38.27
CA GLY A 539 -20.78 -21.09 38.87
C GLY A 539 -21.29 -20.34 40.12
N SER A 540 -22.40 -19.59 39.95
CA SER A 540 -23.56 -19.39 40.89
C SER A 540 -24.13 -17.96 40.79
N ASN A 541 -25.14 -17.70 39.96
CA ASN A 541 -26.61 -17.70 40.24
C ASN A 541 -27.13 -16.59 41.18
N VAL A 542 -28.12 -15.81 40.70
CA VAL A 542 -29.52 -15.72 41.22
C VAL A 542 -30.33 -14.53 40.63
N LEU A 543 -31.43 -14.87 39.91
CA LEU A 543 -32.78 -14.23 39.73
C LEU A 543 -32.92 -12.81 39.09
N ALA A 544 -33.92 -12.46 38.25
CA ALA A 544 -35.25 -13.01 37.93
C ALA A 544 -35.85 -12.47 36.60
N SER A 545 -36.90 -13.19 36.13
CA SER A 545 -38.01 -12.82 35.20
C SER A 545 -37.71 -12.76 33.69
N GLY A 546 -38.45 -13.38 32.76
CA GLY A 546 -39.70 -14.15 32.77
C GLY A 546 -40.48 -13.89 31.45
N GLY A 547 -41.02 -14.93 30.79
CA GLY A 547 -41.96 -14.83 29.63
C GLY A 547 -41.51 -15.59 28.37
N VAL A 548 -41.79 -16.89 28.21
CA VAL A 548 -42.97 -17.51 27.54
C VAL A 548 -43.01 -17.31 26.01
N SER A 549 -42.70 -18.37 25.25
CA SER A 549 -43.62 -19.05 24.31
C SER A 549 -42.92 -20.05 23.39
N GLU A 550 -43.48 -21.25 23.36
CA GLU A 550 -43.24 -22.33 22.40
C GLU A 550 -43.74 -21.95 20.99
N LEU A 551 -43.03 -22.40 19.95
CA LEU A 551 -43.63 -23.00 18.76
C LEU A 551 -42.56 -23.69 17.91
N GLY A 552 -42.67 -25.02 17.82
CA GLY A 552 -41.79 -25.86 17.03
C GLY A 552 -42.19 -25.95 15.56
N VAL A 553 -41.18 -26.10 14.70
CA VAL A 553 -41.24 -26.71 13.35
C VAL A 553 -39.80 -27.23 13.11
N SER A 554 -39.49 -28.51 13.32
CA SER A 554 -39.65 -29.65 12.40
C SER A 554 -38.88 -29.52 11.06
N SER A 555 -37.92 -30.43 10.87
CA SER A 555 -37.47 -31.03 9.59
C SER A 555 -36.61 -30.14 8.67
N TYR A 556 -35.48 -30.55 8.07
CA TYR A 556 -34.98 -31.87 7.66
C TYR A 556 -33.45 -31.91 7.76
N GLY A 557 -32.90 -33.08 8.14
CA GLY A 557 -31.52 -33.44 7.84
C GLY A 557 -31.39 -34.04 6.43
N ILE A 558 -30.19 -33.98 5.86
CA ILE A 558 -29.55 -35.01 5.00
C ILE A 558 -28.03 -34.71 4.94
N VAL A 559 -27.26 -35.69 5.40
CA VAL A 559 -25.86 -36.06 5.08
C VAL A 559 -25.98 -37.56 4.74
N PRO A 560 -25.12 -38.27 3.95
CA PRO A 560 -23.79 -37.96 3.38
C PRO A 560 -23.60 -38.38 1.89
N SER A 561 -22.42 -38.13 1.29
CA SER A 561 -21.80 -39.12 0.39
C SER A 561 -20.31 -38.84 0.14
N ASN A 562 -19.44 -39.61 0.78
CA ASN A 562 -18.05 -39.83 0.38
C ASN A 562 -18.01 -40.97 -0.66
N LYS A 563 -17.44 -40.74 -1.84
CA LYS A 563 -16.82 -41.80 -2.66
C LYS A 563 -15.60 -41.28 -3.43
N PRO A 564 -14.53 -42.09 -3.55
CA PRO A 564 -13.27 -41.73 -4.20
C PRO A 564 -13.30 -42.09 -5.70
N LEU A 565 -12.50 -41.38 -6.49
CA LEU A 565 -12.23 -41.70 -7.89
C LEU A 565 -10.72 -41.94 -8.07
N ASP A 566 -10.37 -43.21 -8.25
CA ASP A 566 -9.11 -43.67 -8.84
C ASP A 566 -9.16 -43.47 -10.35
N ILE A 567 -8.19 -42.75 -10.94
CA ILE A 567 -7.79 -42.92 -12.35
C ILE A 567 -6.26 -42.81 -12.48
N LEU A 568 -5.65 -43.99 -12.59
CA LEU A 568 -4.52 -44.41 -13.43
C LEU A 568 -3.63 -43.33 -14.10
N SER A 569 -2.36 -43.32 -13.66
CA SER A 569 -1.16 -43.71 -14.44
C SER A 569 -1.02 -43.24 -15.90
N SER A 570 0.00 -42.42 -16.15
CA SER A 570 0.88 -42.59 -17.32
C SER A 570 2.25 -41.93 -17.07
N TYR A 571 3.23 -42.77 -16.76
CA TYR A 571 4.65 -42.50 -16.96
C TYR A 571 5.01 -42.86 -18.40
N CYS A 572 5.86 -42.08 -19.05
CA CYS A 572 6.96 -42.66 -19.84
C CYS A 572 8.15 -41.69 -19.95
N PRO A 573 9.39 -42.21 -19.92
CA PRO A 573 10.64 -41.45 -19.81
C PRO A 573 11.41 -41.38 -21.15
N SER A 574 12.51 -40.62 -21.17
CA SER A 574 13.80 -40.83 -21.88
C SER A 574 14.47 -39.47 -22.12
N ALA A 575 15.78 -39.27 -22.24
CA ALA A 575 17.03 -39.92 -21.84
C ALA A 575 18.15 -39.09 -22.50
N SER A 576 19.31 -38.96 -21.83
CA SER A 576 20.66 -38.66 -22.37
C SER A 576 20.87 -37.31 -23.12
N SER A 577 22.02 -36.64 -23.14
CA SER A 577 23.42 -37.04 -22.94
C SER A 577 24.29 -35.83 -22.57
N ASP A 578 25.21 -36.05 -21.64
CA ASP A 578 26.64 -35.70 -21.56
C ASP A 578 27.30 -34.48 -22.26
N GLU A 579 28.33 -34.01 -21.55
CA GLU A 579 29.56 -33.30 -21.98
C GLU A 579 29.45 -31.80 -22.33
N GLU A 580 30.35 -30.88 -21.96
CA GLU A 580 31.55 -30.87 -21.14
C GLU A 580 32.00 -29.38 -20.98
N VAL A 581 32.91 -29.09 -20.04
CA VAL A 581 33.90 -27.99 -20.06
C VAL A 581 33.47 -26.54 -19.73
N ALA A 582 33.84 -26.17 -18.50
CA ALA A 582 34.58 -24.98 -18.04
C ALA A 582 34.52 -23.65 -18.85
N LYS A 583 34.15 -22.56 -18.16
CA LYS A 583 35.06 -21.49 -17.69
C LYS A 583 34.28 -20.29 -17.14
N GLU A 584 34.88 -19.70 -16.10
CA GLU A 584 34.82 -18.30 -15.63
C GLU A 584 33.87 -17.33 -16.36
N SER A 585 33.03 -16.63 -15.58
CA SER A 585 33.14 -15.17 -15.45
C SER A 585 32.15 -14.68 -14.41
N ASP A 586 32.69 -14.05 -13.37
CA ASP A 586 32.06 -12.93 -12.67
C ASP A 586 31.41 -11.97 -13.68
N ARG A 587 30.13 -11.67 -13.51
CA ARG A 587 29.49 -10.42 -13.96
C ARG A 587 28.12 -10.31 -13.31
N GLY A 588 28.13 -9.71 -12.11
CA GLY A 588 26.96 -8.97 -11.65
C GLY A 588 26.68 -7.87 -12.66
N VAL A 589 25.59 -8.03 -13.42
CA VAL A 589 25.07 -6.98 -14.28
C VAL A 589 24.00 -6.25 -13.49
N ALA A 590 24.38 -5.07 -12.98
CA ALA A 590 23.45 -4.04 -12.61
C ALA A 590 22.59 -3.71 -13.85
N LEU A 591 21.29 -3.99 -13.76
CA LEU A 591 20.29 -3.47 -14.68
C LEU A 591 19.41 -2.52 -13.88
N ASN A 592 19.82 -1.25 -13.86
CA ASN A 592 18.93 -0.09 -13.79
C ASN A 592 19.71 1.09 -14.37
N ASP A 593 19.01 1.96 -15.10
CA ASP A 593 19.49 3.19 -15.75
C ASP A 593 19.88 3.08 -17.23
N ASN A 594 19.03 2.47 -18.06
CA ASN A 594 18.92 2.83 -19.47
C ASN A 594 17.45 2.82 -19.91
N GLU A 595 16.72 3.88 -19.58
CA GLU A 595 15.46 4.20 -20.28
C GLU A 595 15.79 4.83 -21.64
N GLU A 596 16.20 3.98 -22.60
CA GLU A 596 16.02 4.34 -24.00
C GLU A 596 14.53 4.23 -24.34
N PRO A 597 13.88 5.28 -24.88
CA PRO A 597 12.50 5.20 -25.28
C PRO A 597 12.35 4.10 -26.33
N LEU A 598 11.46 3.13 -26.05
CA LEU A 598 11.15 2.00 -26.92
C LEU A 598 11.01 2.48 -28.37
N THR A 599 11.87 1.98 -29.25
CA THR A 599 11.83 2.35 -30.66
C THR A 599 10.46 2.03 -31.23
N ARG A 600 10.00 2.84 -32.19
CA ARG A 600 8.69 2.66 -32.87
C ARG A 600 8.49 1.22 -33.40
N ALA A 601 9.57 0.51 -33.72
CA ALA A 601 9.54 -0.89 -34.13
C ALA A 601 9.29 -1.87 -32.97
N GLN A 602 9.80 -1.59 -31.76
CA GLN A 602 9.51 -2.38 -30.56
C GLN A 602 8.07 -2.16 -30.09
N ILE A 603 7.57 -0.92 -30.12
CA ILE A 603 6.16 -0.60 -29.81
C ILE A 603 5.22 -1.34 -30.77
N LYS A 604 5.51 -1.36 -32.07
CA LYS A 604 4.72 -2.13 -33.06
C LYS A 604 4.75 -3.64 -32.80
N ARG A 605 5.89 -4.19 -32.37
CA ARG A 605 6.01 -5.61 -32.02
C ARG A 605 5.21 -5.96 -30.76
N LEU A 606 5.28 -5.11 -29.73
CA LEU A 606 4.48 -5.25 -28.51
C LEU A 606 2.98 -5.13 -28.79
N ALA A 607 2.56 -4.15 -29.58
CA ALA A 607 1.17 -4.01 -30.01
C ALA A 607 0.67 -5.26 -30.75
N ALA A 608 1.47 -5.83 -31.65
CA ALA A 608 1.12 -7.06 -32.36
C ALA A 608 1.00 -8.27 -31.42
N VAL A 609 1.85 -8.37 -30.39
CA VAL A 609 1.77 -9.43 -29.37
C VAL A 609 0.51 -9.29 -28.53
N VAL A 610 0.14 -8.07 -28.12
CA VAL A 610 -1.08 -7.78 -27.36
C VAL A 610 -2.32 -8.15 -28.17
N VAL A 611 -2.38 -7.75 -29.45
CA VAL A 611 -3.50 -8.10 -30.34
C VAL A 611 -3.64 -9.62 -30.52
N ARG A 612 -2.52 -10.36 -30.67
CA ARG A 612 -2.54 -11.84 -30.74
C ARG A 612 -2.95 -12.50 -29.42
N ARG A 613 -2.68 -11.86 -28.28
CA ARG A 613 -3.10 -12.36 -26.96
C ARG A 613 -4.60 -12.15 -26.76
N GLU A 614 -5.12 -10.97 -27.10
CA GLU A 614 -6.56 -10.70 -27.09
C GLU A 614 -7.35 -11.64 -28.01
N ALA A 615 -6.85 -11.88 -29.23
CA ALA A 615 -7.50 -12.77 -30.18
C ALA A 615 -7.63 -14.21 -29.62
N ARG A 616 -6.60 -14.69 -28.90
CA ARG A 616 -6.63 -15.99 -28.22
C ARG A 616 -7.61 -16.02 -27.05
N LEU A 617 -7.69 -14.94 -26.26
CA LEU A 617 -8.66 -14.83 -25.18
C LEU A 617 -10.10 -14.85 -25.70
N ARG A 618 -10.42 -14.07 -26.74
CA ARG A 618 -11.75 -14.09 -27.38
C ARG A 618 -12.09 -15.46 -27.98
N GLN A 619 -11.11 -16.19 -28.50
CA GLN A 619 -11.32 -17.55 -29.01
C GLN A 619 -11.62 -18.54 -27.88
N HIS A 620 -10.97 -18.39 -26.72
CA HIS A 620 -11.22 -19.20 -25.54
C HIS A 620 -12.61 -18.92 -24.94
N GLU A 621 -13.01 -17.65 -24.92
CA GLU A 621 -14.32 -17.21 -24.44
C GLU A 621 -15.46 -17.74 -25.35
N LYS A 622 -15.28 -17.68 -26.68
CA LYS A 622 -16.22 -18.30 -27.64
C LYS A 622 -16.34 -19.81 -27.47
N ARG A 623 -15.26 -20.52 -27.13
CA ARG A 623 -15.30 -21.96 -26.83
C ARG A 623 -15.99 -22.26 -25.50
N SER A 624 -15.85 -21.38 -24.51
CA SER A 624 -16.51 -21.51 -23.22
C SER A 624 -18.01 -21.23 -23.28
N GLN A 625 -18.47 -20.36 -24.19
CA GLN A 625 -19.87 -19.99 -24.32
C GLN A 625 -20.66 -20.89 -25.31
N GLY A 626 -19.99 -21.64 -26.19
CA GLY A 626 -20.62 -22.49 -27.21
C GLY A 626 -20.81 -23.97 -26.82
N GLY A 627 -20.63 -24.33 -25.54
CA GLY A 627 -20.70 -25.71 -25.03
C GLY A 627 -21.86 -25.99 -24.08
N GLY A 628 -22.93 -25.20 -24.15
CA GLY A 628 -24.17 -25.38 -23.38
C GLY A 628 -25.26 -26.06 -24.20
#